data_AF-A0A0B1RYG2-F1
#
_entry.id   AF-A0A0B1RYG2-F1
#
_cell.length_a   1.000
_cell.length_b   1.000
_cell.length_c   1.000
_cell.angle_alpha   90.00
_cell.angle_beta   90.00
_cell.angle_gamma   90.00
#
_symmetry.space_group_name_H-M   'P 1'
#
loop_
_entity.id
_entity.type
_entity.pdbx_description
1 polymer ?
#
loop_
_entity_poly.entity_id
_entity_poly.type
_entity_poly.pdbx_seq_one_letter_code
_entity_poly.pdbx_strand_id
1 'polypeptide(L)'
;MGQNAIKWDIVGLEPYMLIEASLDNWWNAGRDFGVGSGNKYDDPALYNFANMVYSNTTKVGCSYQACNNGLTISCLYNAVGFYDDEPMWETGKACKKDNECTVYPNSKGDDGLCIKGGEI
;
A
#
# COMPACT_ATOMS: atom_id res chain seq x y z
N MET A 1 -3.20 1.94 12.11
CA MET A 1 -2.94 2.65 10.84
C MET A 1 -1.52 2.35 10.41
N GLY A 2 -1.29 2.20 9.10
CA GLY A 2 0.04 1.98 8.52
C GLY A 2 0.68 3.28 8.09
N GLN A 3 2.02 3.31 8.07
CA GLN A 3 2.78 4.46 7.58
C GLN A 3 3.99 3.95 6.78
N ASN A 4 4.13 4.44 5.56
CA ASN A 4 5.41 4.35 4.85
C ASN A 4 6.08 5.73 4.90
N ALA A 5 7.39 5.75 5.11
CA ALA A 5 8.17 6.98 5.08
C ALA A 5 9.57 6.71 4.54
N ILE A 6 10.08 7.63 3.73
CA ILE A 6 11.45 7.60 3.21
C ILE A 6 12.00 9.02 3.15
N LYS A 7 13.30 9.13 3.40
CA LYS A 7 14.06 10.37 3.27
C LYS A 7 15.13 10.19 2.20
N TRP A 8 15.15 11.11 1.25
CA TRP A 8 16.20 11.22 0.25
C TRP A 8 17.12 12.38 0.63
N ASP A 9 18.39 12.09 0.90
CA ASP A 9 19.42 13.10 1.16
C ASP A 9 19.99 13.67 -0.16
N ILE A 10 19.09 14.02 -1.10
CA ILE A 10 19.43 14.58 -2.41
C ILE A 10 18.76 15.95 -2.55
N VAL A 11 19.54 16.94 -2.99
CA VAL A 11 19.08 18.31 -3.22
C VAL A 11 19.06 18.63 -4.71
N GLY A 12 18.14 19.50 -5.14
CA GLY A 12 18.08 19.98 -6.54
C GLY A 12 17.40 19.04 -7.53
N LEU A 13 16.80 17.93 -7.09
CA LEU A 13 15.89 17.12 -7.90
C LEU A 13 14.45 17.60 -7.74
N GLU A 14 13.67 17.50 -8.81
CA GLU A 14 12.22 17.75 -8.76
C GLU A 14 11.52 16.70 -7.87
N PRO A 15 10.60 17.11 -6.98
CA PRO A 15 9.94 16.20 -6.04
C PRO A 15 9.25 14.99 -6.70
N TYR A 16 8.69 15.15 -7.91
CA TYR A 16 7.96 14.07 -8.58
C TYR A 16 8.84 12.84 -8.85
N MET A 17 10.12 13.03 -9.19
CA MET A 17 11.06 11.93 -9.45
C MET A 17 11.31 11.12 -8.18
N LEU A 18 11.41 11.81 -7.04
CA LEU A 18 11.61 11.16 -5.75
C LEU A 18 10.33 10.50 -5.24
N ILE A 19 9.15 11.00 -5.60
CA ILE A 19 7.87 10.33 -5.30
C ILE A 19 7.80 8.98 -6.03
N GLU A 20 8.06 8.95 -7.34
CA GLU A 20 8.07 7.71 -8.13
C GLU A 20 9.10 6.72 -7.56
N ALA A 21 10.34 7.16 -7.35
CA ALA A 21 11.39 6.32 -6.76
C ALA A 21 11.03 5.80 -5.36
N SER A 22 10.30 6.57 -4.56
CA SER A 22 9.85 6.14 -3.22
C SER A 22 8.81 5.04 -3.29
N LEU A 23 7.80 5.21 -4.15
CA LEU A 23 6.74 4.22 -4.35
C LEU A 23 7.32 2.92 -4.93
N ASP A 24 8.20 3.03 -5.92
CA ASP A 24 8.89 1.87 -6.50
C ASP A 24 9.77 1.15 -5.47
N ASN A 25 10.50 1.89 -4.63
CA ASN A 25 11.31 1.29 -3.57
C ASN A 25 10.46 0.46 -2.60
N TRP A 26 9.32 1.01 -2.16
CA TRP A 26 8.39 0.31 -1.28
C TRP A 26 7.74 -0.91 -1.95
N TRP A 27 7.33 -0.77 -3.21
CA TRP A 27 6.69 -1.83 -3.98
C TRP A 27 7.63 -2.99 -4.29
N ASN A 28 8.89 -2.68 -4.65
CA ASN A 28 9.86 -3.68 -5.07
C ASN A 28 10.28 -4.63 -3.95
N ALA A 29 10.03 -4.32 -2.68
CA ALA A 29 10.31 -5.24 -1.57
C ALA A 29 9.61 -6.61 -1.75
N GLY A 30 8.38 -6.64 -2.29
CA GLY A 30 7.70 -7.92 -2.57
C GLY A 30 8.41 -8.78 -3.63
N ARG A 31 9.11 -8.16 -4.58
CA ARG A 31 9.96 -8.85 -5.57
C ARG A 31 11.31 -9.25 -4.97
N ASP A 32 11.94 -8.33 -4.25
CA ASP A 32 13.34 -8.45 -3.83
C ASP A 32 13.51 -9.41 -2.65
N PHE A 33 12.53 -9.46 -1.74
CA PHE A 33 12.53 -10.37 -0.59
C PHE A 33 11.60 -11.57 -0.78
N GLY A 34 10.66 -11.48 -1.72
CA GLY A 34 9.66 -12.51 -1.97
C GLY A 34 8.49 -12.46 -0.98
N VAL A 35 7.39 -13.12 -1.32
CA VAL A 35 6.20 -13.24 -0.46
C VAL A 35 5.87 -14.71 -0.27
N GLY A 36 5.69 -15.13 0.98
CA GLY A 36 5.41 -16.53 1.34
C GLY A 36 4.08 -17.05 0.80
N SER A 37 3.96 -18.39 0.72
CA SER A 37 2.73 -19.06 0.32
C SER A 37 1.64 -18.81 1.37
N GLY A 38 0.66 -17.98 1.05
CA GLY A 38 -0.37 -17.53 1.99
C GLY A 38 -0.43 -16.02 2.13
N ASN A 39 0.48 -15.29 1.47
CA ASN A 39 0.50 -13.83 1.37
C ASN A 39 0.56 -13.14 2.73
N LYS A 40 1.07 -13.81 3.76
CA LYS A 40 1.19 -13.25 5.11
C LYS A 40 2.36 -12.29 5.19
N TYR A 41 2.26 -11.32 6.09
CA TYR A 41 3.41 -10.55 6.51
C TYR A 41 4.24 -11.40 7.49
N ASP A 42 5.35 -11.95 7.00
CA ASP A 42 6.24 -12.84 7.76
C ASP A 42 7.72 -12.36 7.78
N ASP A 43 8.03 -11.33 6.99
CA ASP A 43 9.34 -10.69 6.92
C ASP A 43 9.23 -9.17 7.14
N PRO A 44 9.92 -8.60 8.14
CA PRO A 44 10.01 -7.16 8.33
C PRO A 44 10.47 -6.35 7.11
N ALA A 45 11.22 -6.96 6.19
CA ALA A 45 11.62 -6.33 4.94
C ALA A 45 10.43 -5.98 4.03
N LEU A 46 9.29 -6.65 4.22
CA LEU A 46 8.05 -6.39 3.48
C LEU A 46 7.21 -5.25 4.07
N TYR A 47 7.64 -4.60 5.16
CA TYR A 47 6.80 -3.63 5.89
C TYR A 47 6.13 -2.58 5.00
N ASN A 48 6.92 -1.93 4.13
CA ASN A 48 6.38 -0.89 3.24
C ASN A 48 5.47 -1.48 2.16
N PHE A 49 5.85 -2.63 1.59
CA PHE A 49 5.07 -3.35 0.60
C PHE A 49 3.72 -3.78 1.18
N ALA A 50 3.72 -4.34 2.39
CA ALA A 50 2.54 -4.81 3.10
C ALA A 50 1.49 -3.70 3.29
N ASN A 51 1.92 -2.50 3.69
CA ASN A 51 1.03 -1.35 3.78
C ASN A 51 0.42 -0.94 2.43
N MET A 52 1.15 -1.09 1.32
CA MET A 52 0.66 -0.73 -0.03
C MET A 52 -0.37 -1.73 -0.56
N VAL A 53 -0.19 -3.02 -0.28
CA VAL A 53 -0.99 -4.10 -0.87
C VAL A 53 -2.09 -4.64 0.03
N TYR A 54 -2.17 -4.21 1.29
CA TYR A 54 -3.14 -4.74 2.24
C TYR A 54 -4.57 -4.51 1.77
N SER A 55 -5.30 -5.60 1.48
CA SER A 55 -6.57 -5.59 0.75
C SER A 55 -7.70 -4.84 1.47
N ASN A 56 -7.63 -4.71 2.79
CA ASN A 56 -8.62 -3.98 3.59
C ASN A 56 -8.32 -2.47 3.68
N THR A 57 -7.23 -2.00 3.10
CA THR A 57 -6.93 -0.57 3.03
C THR A 57 -7.83 0.09 1.99
N THR A 58 -8.54 1.16 2.38
CA THR A 58 -9.50 1.86 1.51
C THR A 58 -9.25 3.35 1.41
N LYS A 59 -8.32 3.89 2.22
CA LYS A 59 -7.92 5.29 2.19
C LYS A 59 -6.40 5.39 2.32
N VAL A 60 -5.82 6.19 1.45
CA VAL A 60 -4.41 6.56 1.45
C VAL A 60 -4.29 8.08 1.46
N GLY A 61 -3.35 8.60 2.24
CA GLY A 61 -3.01 10.01 2.25
C GLY A 61 -1.49 10.17 2.24
N CYS A 62 -0.95 10.81 1.22
CA CYS A 62 0.47 11.03 1.07
C CYS A 62 0.82 12.51 1.15
N SER A 63 2.02 12.79 1.65
CA SER A 63 2.59 14.13 1.69
C SER A 63 4.09 14.06 1.51
N TYR A 64 4.68 15.17 1.08
CA TYR A 64 6.12 15.34 1.05
C TYR A 64 6.49 16.70 1.65
N GLN A 65 7.69 16.78 2.18
CA GLN A 65 8.27 18.03 2.68
C GLN A 65 9.71 18.14 2.18
N ALA A 66 9.99 19.23 1.48
CA ALA A 66 11.37 19.62 1.16
C ALA A 66 12.01 20.28 2.40
N CYS A 67 13.22 19.84 2.71
CA CYS A 67 14.07 20.32 3.78
C CYS A 67 15.40 20.78 3.18
N ASN A 68 16.16 21.61 3.90
CA ASN A 68 17.46 22.12 3.41
C ASN A 68 18.47 21.01 3.05
N ASN A 69 18.28 19.80 3.58
CA ASN A 69 19.14 18.64 3.39
C ASN A 69 18.48 17.49 2.60
N GLY A 70 17.35 17.73 1.94
CA GLY A 70 16.71 16.69 1.11
C GLY A 70 15.18 16.75 1.09
N LEU A 71 14.57 15.61 0.77
CA LEU A 71 13.12 15.46 0.68
C LEU A 71 12.66 14.29 1.56
N THR A 72 11.62 14.51 2.37
CA THR A 72 10.92 13.43 3.07
C THR A 72 9.56 13.20 2.45
N ILE A 73 9.23 11.95 2.16
CA ILE A 73 7.95 11.53 1.61
C ILE A 73 7.32 10.54 2.60
N SER A 74 6.03 10.70 2.88
CA SER A 74 5.29 9.77 3.72
C SER A 74 3.88 9.53 3.21
N CYS A 75 3.41 8.29 3.31
CA CYS A 75 2.03 7.89 3.07
C CYS A 75 1.46 7.23 4.32
N LEU A 76 0.21 7.58 4.64
CA LEU A 76 -0.58 6.98 5.70
C LEU A 76 -1.72 6.17 5.11
N TYR A 77 -2.01 5.04 5.74
CA TYR A 77 -3.02 4.08 5.32
C TYR A 77 -4.02 3.86 6.46
N ASN A 78 -5.32 3.78 6.15
CA ASN A 78 -6.36 3.64 7.17
C ASN A 78 -6.47 2.23 7.80
N ALA A 79 -5.59 1.32 7.43
CA ALA A 79 -5.49 -0.02 7.99
C ALA A 79 -4.02 -0.36 8.28
N VAL A 80 -3.75 -1.50 8.92
CA VAL A 80 -2.39 -1.97 9.27
C VAL A 80 -2.07 -3.16 8.39
N GLY A 81 -1.14 -3.02 7.45
CA GLY A 81 -0.78 -4.10 6.52
C GLY A 81 0.21 -5.13 7.08
N PHE A 82 0.92 -4.78 8.15
CA PHE A 82 1.93 -5.62 8.82
C PHE A 82 1.33 -6.42 9.99
N TYR A 83 0.19 -7.08 9.76
CA TYR A 83 -0.51 -7.85 10.78
C TYR A 83 -0.12 -9.33 10.69
N ASP A 84 0.56 -9.87 11.72
CA ASP A 84 1.15 -11.23 11.67
C ASP A 84 0.11 -12.36 11.53
N ASP A 85 -1.13 -12.14 11.97
CA ASP A 85 -2.19 -13.16 11.99
C ASP A 85 -3.05 -13.20 10.73
N GLU A 86 -3.00 -12.17 9.88
CA GLU A 86 -3.84 -12.05 8.68
C GLU A 86 -2.99 -12.00 7.40
N PRO A 87 -3.49 -12.57 6.28
CA PRO A 87 -2.82 -12.39 5.00
C PRO A 87 -2.92 -10.93 4.54
N MET A 88 -1.88 -10.43 3.88
CA MET A 88 -1.90 -9.13 3.23
C MET A 88 -3.01 -9.04 2.17
N TRP A 89 -3.27 -10.15 1.47
CA TRP A 89 -4.43 -10.33 0.60
C TRP A 89 -4.82 -11.81 0.52
N GLU A 90 -6.08 -12.09 0.23
CA GLU A 90 -6.54 -13.46 0.00
C GLU A 90 -6.24 -13.92 -1.43
N THR A 91 -5.75 -15.15 -1.59
CA THR A 91 -5.57 -15.76 -2.92
C THR A 91 -6.92 -16.10 -3.51
N GLY A 92 -7.25 -15.51 -4.66
CA GLY A 92 -8.52 -15.75 -5.35
C GLY A 92 -8.54 -15.13 -6.74
N LYS A 93 -9.69 -15.26 -7.41
CA LYS A 93 -9.93 -14.51 -8.65
C LYS A 93 -10.33 -13.09 -8.28
N ALA A 94 -9.76 -12.11 -8.99
CA ALA A 94 -10.18 -10.73 -8.89
C ALA A 94 -11.68 -10.58 -9.22
N CYS A 95 -12.31 -9.56 -8.64
CA CYS A 95 -13.74 -9.34 -8.83
C CYS A 95 -14.08 -9.03 -10.30
N LYS A 96 -15.20 -9.56 -10.75
CA LYS A 96 -15.80 -9.33 -12.08
C LYS A 96 -17.17 -8.65 -11.97
N LYS A 97 -17.78 -8.70 -10.78
CA LYS A 97 -19.11 -8.18 -10.48
C LYS A 97 -19.14 -7.63 -9.07
N ASP A 98 -20.03 -6.66 -8.84
CA ASP A 98 -20.21 -5.99 -7.55
C ASP A 98 -20.43 -6.97 -6.38
N ASN A 99 -21.18 -8.04 -6.59
CA ASN A 99 -21.51 -9.00 -5.55
C ASN A 99 -20.34 -9.91 -5.11
N GLU A 100 -19.20 -9.84 -5.78
CA GLU A 100 -17.97 -10.54 -5.38
C GLU A 100 -17.13 -9.70 -4.40
N CYS A 101 -17.47 -8.41 -4.22
CA CYS A 101 -16.82 -7.51 -3.27
C CYS A 101 -17.56 -7.51 -1.93
N THR A 102 -17.23 -8.48 -1.08
CA THR A 102 -17.99 -8.77 0.15
C THR A 102 -17.42 -8.16 1.43
N VAL A 103 -16.18 -7.66 1.42
CA VAL A 103 -15.50 -7.11 2.61
C VAL A 103 -16.26 -5.90 3.18
N TYR A 104 -16.76 -5.03 2.31
CA TYR A 104 -17.56 -3.86 2.71
C TYR A 104 -18.93 -3.89 2.04
N PRO A 105 -20.02 -3.56 2.76
CA PRO A 105 -21.35 -3.44 2.17
C PRO A 105 -21.38 -2.43 1.03
N ASN A 106 -22.26 -2.67 0.05
CA ASN A 106 -22.49 -1.77 -1.09
C ASN A 106 -21.25 -1.48 -1.95
N SER A 107 -20.25 -2.37 -1.91
CA SER A 107 -19.07 -2.26 -2.76
C SER A 107 -19.38 -2.60 -4.21
N LYS A 108 -18.58 -2.05 -5.12
CA LYS A 108 -18.66 -2.32 -6.56
C LYS A 108 -17.36 -2.89 -7.09
N GLY A 109 -17.45 -3.69 -8.15
CA GLY A 109 -16.27 -4.19 -8.85
C GLY A 109 -15.90 -3.25 -10.00
N ASP A 110 -14.63 -2.90 -10.11
CA ASP A 110 -14.08 -2.12 -11.21
C ASP A 110 -12.70 -2.68 -11.61
N ASP A 111 -12.60 -3.25 -12.81
CA ASP A 111 -11.38 -3.84 -13.37
C ASP A 111 -10.56 -4.72 -12.40
N GLY A 112 -11.24 -5.58 -11.63
CA GLY A 112 -10.59 -6.48 -10.66
C GLY A 112 -10.40 -5.89 -9.26
N LEU A 113 -10.66 -4.59 -9.06
CA LEU A 113 -10.60 -3.91 -7.77
C LEU A 113 -11.99 -3.70 -7.16
N CYS A 114 -12.08 -3.89 -5.85
CA CYS A 114 -13.30 -3.59 -5.10
C CYS A 114 -13.31 -2.14 -4.61
N ILE A 115 -14.28 -1.36 -5.07
CA ILE A 115 -14.50 0.02 -4.63
C ILE A 115 -15.46 0.00 -3.45
N LYS A 116 -15.00 0.40 -2.27
CA LYS A 116 -15.82 0.50 -1.06
C LYS A 116 -17.02 1.43 -1.29
N GLY A 117 -18.22 0.94 -0.97
CA GLY A 117 -19.45 1.73 -1.01
C GLY A 117 -19.46 2.89 -0.01
N GLY A 118 -20.26 3.92 -0.31
CA GLY A 118 -20.52 5.00 0.64
C GLY A 118 -21.22 4.50 1.90
N GLU A 119 -20.99 5.17 3.03
CA GLU A 119 -21.76 4.96 4.25
C GLU A 119 -23.19 5.48 4.00
N ILE A 120 -24.20 4.62 4.15
CA ILE A 120 -25.63 4.97 4.04
C ILE A 120 -26.09 5.53 5.39
#